data_AF-A0A9D9LNW8-F1
#
_entry.id   AF-A0A9D9LNW8-F1
#
_cell.length_a   1.000
_cell.length_b   1.000
_cell.length_c   1.000
_cell.angle_alpha   90.00
_cell.angle_beta   90.00
_cell.angle_gamma   90.00
#
_symmetry.space_group_name_H-M   'P 1'
#
loop_
_entity.id
_entity.type
_entity.pdbx_description
1 polymer ?
#
loop_
_entity_poly.entity_id
_entity_poly.type
_entity_poly.pdbx_seq_one_letter_code
_entity_poly.pdbx_strand_id
1 'polypeptide(L)' 'MKILPTPKTVKEKKGRANLSAAISSDCELFAEALDSFRELSDRIHGITLSDGVGGICFALDGSLALEEYRITVSESGATV' A
#
# COMPACT_ATOMS: atom_id res chain seq x y z
N MET A 1 5.14 15.08 6.56
CA MET A 1 4.45 14.79 5.28
C MET A 1 2.96 15.00 5.51
N LYS A 2 2.24 15.64 4.59
CA LYS A 2 0.78 15.80 4.69
C LYS A 2 0.15 14.94 3.60
N ILE A 3 -0.85 14.12 3.95
CA ILE A 3 -1.64 13.33 3.01
C ILE A 3 -2.80 14.20 2.54
N LEU A 4 -2.95 14.33 1.22
CA LEU A 4 -4.01 15.13 0.59
C LEU A 4 -4.74 14.28 -0.47
N PRO A 5 -6.08 14.27 -0.50
CA PRO A 5 -6.98 14.86 0.51
C PRO A 5 -6.82 14.18 1.88
N THR A 6 -7.20 14.89 2.95
CA THR A 6 -7.05 14.38 4.32
C THR A 6 -7.88 13.09 4.50
N PRO A 7 -7.28 11.98 4.96
CA PRO A 7 -8.03 10.76 5.24
C PRO A 7 -9.09 10.98 6.33
N LYS A 8 -10.23 10.28 6.23
CA LYS A 8 -11.30 10.36 7.25
C LYS A 8 -10.81 10.03 8.66
N THR A 9 -9.83 9.12 8.78
CA THR A 9 -9.27 8.70 10.07
C THR A 9 -7.79 8.36 9.89
N VAL A 10 -6.96 8.86 10.81
CA VAL A 10 -5.53 8.53 10.89
C VAL A 10 -5.20 8.18 12.34
N LYS A 11 -4.59 7.02 12.55
CA LYS A 11 -4.08 6.58 13.86
C LYS A 11 -2.58 6.35 13.75
N GLU A 12 -1.80 7.30 14.27
CA GLU A 12 -0.34 7.22 14.24
C GLU A 12 0.19 6.46 15.46
N LYS A 13 1.16 5.58 15.21
CA LYS A 13 2.03 5.01 16.26
C LYS A 13 3.45 5.49 16.03
N LYS A 14 4.18 5.74 17.11
CA LYS A 14 5.62 6.04 17.02
C LYS A 14 6.35 4.84 16.45
N GLY A 15 7.13 5.04 15.39
CA GLY A 15 7.93 4.00 14.75
C GLY A 15 8.14 4.26 13.27
N ARG A 16 8.95 3.41 12.64
CA ARG A 16 9.17 3.38 11.20
C ARG A 16 9.23 1.92 10.75
N ALA A 17 8.52 1.59 9.69
CA ALA A 17 8.68 0.31 9.00
C ALA A 17 9.71 0.44 7.88
N ASN A 18 10.58 -0.55 7.74
CA ASN A 18 11.45 -0.70 6.59
C ASN A 18 10.88 -1.83 5.75
N LEU A 19 10.21 -1.46 4.66
CA LEU A 19 9.53 -2.42 3.78
C LEU A 19 10.51 -2.94 2.73
N SER A 20 10.37 -4.20 2.36
CA SER A 20 11.04 -4.73 1.16
C SER A 20 10.50 -4.04 -0.08
N ALA A 21 11.29 -3.93 -1.15
CA ALA A 21 10.85 -3.44 -2.45
C ALA A 21 9.99 -4.48 -3.19
N ALA A 22 8.94 -4.94 -2.51
CA ALA A 22 8.05 -6.02 -2.92
C ALA A 22 6.60 -5.55 -2.85
N ILE A 23 5.80 -5.98 -3.82
CA ILE A 23 4.37 -5.72 -3.88
C ILE A 23 3.63 -7.00 -4.25
N SER A 24 2.46 -7.23 -3.68
CA SER A 24 1.64 -8.42 -3.95
C SER A 24 0.16 -8.12 -3.81
N SER A 25 -0.65 -8.98 -4.44
CA SER A 25 -2.08 -9.10 -4.17
C SER A 25 -2.51 -10.53 -4.46
N ASP A 26 -3.54 -10.98 -3.76
CA ASP A 26 -4.26 -12.24 -4.01
C ASP A 26 -5.53 -12.03 -4.87
N CYS A 27 -5.79 -10.80 -5.33
CA CYS A 27 -6.98 -10.45 -6.07
C CYS A 27 -6.67 -9.70 -7.37
N GLU A 28 -7.14 -10.23 -8.50
CA GLU A 28 -6.93 -9.68 -9.84
C GLU A 28 -7.55 -8.28 -10.02
N LEU A 29 -8.55 -7.91 -9.21
CA LEU A 29 -9.15 -6.57 -9.24
C LEU A 29 -8.15 -5.44 -8.96
N PHE A 30 -7.04 -5.75 -8.29
CA PHE A 30 -6.00 -4.78 -7.99
C PHE A 30 -4.93 -4.66 -9.08
N ALA A 31 -5.03 -5.36 -10.22
CA ALA A 31 -4.01 -5.33 -11.26
C ALA A 31 -3.63 -3.90 -11.70
N GLU A 32 -4.62 -3.06 -11.99
CA GLU A 32 -4.39 -1.66 -12.39
C GLU A 32 -3.76 -0.84 -11.26
N ALA A 33 -4.19 -1.07 -10.02
CA ALA A 33 -3.65 -0.39 -8.85
C ALA A 33 -2.18 -0.78 -8.59
N LEU A 34 -1.84 -2.06 -8.75
CA LEU A 34 -0.47 -2.57 -8.63
C LEU A 34 0.45 -1.95 -9.67
N ASP A 35 0.02 -1.91 -10.93
CA ASP A 35 0.82 -1.33 -12.01
C ASP A 35 1.01 0.17 -11.84
N SER A 36 -0.04 0.89 -11.45
CA SER A 36 0.04 2.31 -11.12
C SER A 36 1.00 2.56 -9.95
N PHE A 37 0.95 1.71 -8.92
CA PHE A 37 1.83 1.86 -7.75
C PHE A 37 3.30 1.60 -8.11
N ARG A 38 3.58 0.62 -8.98
CA ARG A 38 4.92 0.36 -9.53
C ARG A 38 5.44 1.54 -10.31
N GLU A 39 4.65 2.05 -11.26
CA GLU A 39 5.05 3.19 -12.10
C GLU A 39 5.36 4.42 -11.25
N LEU A 40 4.48 4.75 -10.29
CA LEU A 40 4.67 5.91 -9.42
C LEU A 40 5.90 5.75 -8.51
N SER A 41 6.14 4.55 -7.99
CA SER A 41 7.31 4.27 -7.14
C SER A 41 8.62 4.43 -7.91
N ASP A 42 8.68 3.94 -9.15
CA ASP A 42 9.86 4.09 -10.01
C ASP A 42 10.04 5.53 -10.48
N ARG A 43 8.97 6.16 -10.99
CA ARG A 43 9.03 7.51 -11.55
C ARG A 43 9.36 8.59 -10.51
N ILE A 44 8.85 8.47 -9.29
CA ILE A 44 9.03 9.49 -8.23
C ILE A 44 10.28 9.21 -7.41
N HIS A 45 10.58 7.94 -7.14
CA HIS A 45 11.61 7.55 -6.17
C HIS A 45 12.71 6.64 -6.73
N GLY A 46 12.61 6.18 -7.98
CA GLY A 46 13.54 5.21 -8.57
C GLY A 46 13.47 3.84 -7.92
N ILE A 47 12.33 3.49 -7.30
CA ILE A 47 12.14 2.22 -6.60
C ILE A 47 11.40 1.25 -7.51
N THR A 48 12.11 0.23 -7.99
CA THR A 48 11.52 -0.90 -8.70
C THR A 48 10.91 -1.89 -7.71
N LEU A 49 9.58 -2.01 -7.72
CA LEU A 49 8.85 -2.98 -6.89
C LEU A 49 8.64 -4.28 -7.67
N SER A 50 9.10 -5.39 -7.10
CA SER A 50 8.93 -6.73 -7.69
C SER A 50 7.77 -7.49 -7.04
N ASP A 51 7.24 -8.51 -7.72
CA ASP A 51 6.29 -9.43 -7.10
C ASP A 51 6.93 -10.13 -5.89
N GLY A 52 6.31 -10.05 -4.71
CA GLY A 52 6.83 -10.71 -3.52
C GLY A 52 6.16 -10.30 -2.21
N VAL A 53 6.63 -10.91 -1.12
CA VAL A 53 6.13 -10.69 0.26
C VAL A 53 7.06 -9.80 1.08
N GLY A 54 6.55 -9.22 2.18
CA GLY A 54 7.33 -8.40 3.13
C GLY A 54 7.50 -6.94 2.73
N GLY A 55 6.81 -6.50 1.68
CA GLY A 55 6.67 -5.09 1.31
C GLY A 55 5.22 -4.62 1.50
N ILE A 56 4.51 -4.46 0.38
CA ILE A 56 3.13 -3.97 0.34
C ILE A 56 2.21 -5.08 -0.19
N CYS A 57 1.08 -5.29 0.47
CA CYS A 57 0.07 -6.26 0.04
C CYS A 57 -1.28 -5.55 -0.15
N PHE A 58 -1.91 -5.75 -1.30
CA PHE A 58 -3.27 -5.29 -1.58
C PHE A 58 -4.24 -6.42 -1.32
N ALA A 59 -5.19 -6.24 -0.42
CA ALA A 59 -6.11 -7.27 0.01
C ALA A 59 -7.56 -6.77 0.01
N LEU A 60 -8.50 -7.64 -0.37
CA LEU A 60 -9.92 -7.30 -0.27
C LEU A 60 -10.37 -7.27 1.19
N ASP A 61 -10.97 -6.15 1.61
CA ASP A 61 -11.69 -6.02 2.87
C ASP A 61 -13.19 -5.84 2.60
N GLY A 62 -13.94 -6.93 2.68
CA GLY A 62 -15.40 -6.94 2.46
C GLY A 62 -16.21 -6.16 3.51
N SER A 63 -15.58 -5.60 4.54
CA SER A 63 -16.22 -4.70 5.51
C SER A 63 -16.24 -3.23 5.07
N LEU A 64 -15.46 -2.87 4.04
CA LEU A 64 -15.36 -1.51 3.53
C LEU A 64 -16.53 -1.21 2.58
N ALA A 65 -17.06 0.01 2.66
CA ALA A 65 -18.02 0.49 1.67
C ALA A 65 -17.32 0.78 0.33
N LEU A 66 -18.11 0.98 -0.73
CA LEU A 66 -17.59 1.40 -2.03
C LEU A 66 -16.74 2.68 -1.89
N GLU A 67 -15.59 2.70 -2.55
CA GLU A 67 -14.58 3.79 -2.50
C GLU A 67 -13.89 4.00 -1.14
N GLU A 68 -14.10 3.13 -0.15
CA GLU A 68 -13.32 3.15 1.09
C GLU A 68 -12.07 2.29 0.97
N TYR A 69 -11.02 2.70 1.68
CA TYR A 69 -9.76 1.99 1.75
C TYR A 69 -9.22 2.00 3.18
N ARG A 70 -8.34 1.05 3.51
CA ARG A 70 -7.66 1.00 4.80
C ARG A 70 -6.19 0.66 4.61
N ILE A 71 -5.33 1.63 4.85
CA ILE A 71 -3.88 1.40 4.88
C ILE A 71 -3.44 1.09 6.31
N THR A 72 -2.80 -0.06 6.51
CA THR A 72 -2.16 -0.44 7.77
C THR A 72 -0.67 -0.66 7.54
N VAL A 73 0.17 0.04 8.30
CA VAL A 73 1.63 -0.11 8.22
C VAL A 73 2.14 -0.66 9.54
N SER A 74 2.98 -1.69 9.46
CA SER A 74 3.60 -2.38 10.59
C SER A 74 5.04 -2.74 10.27
N GLU A 75 5.79 -3.23 11.26
CA GLU A 75 7.18 -3.68 11.06
C GLU A 75 7.31 -4.85 10.08
N SER A 76 6.26 -5.67 9.93
CA SER A 76 6.25 -6.83 9.03
C SER A 76 5.77 -6.53 7.60
N GLY A 77 5.27 -5.32 7.33
CA GLY A 77 4.69 -4.99 6.04
C GLY A 77 3.66 -3.87 6.07
N ALA A 78 3.18 -3.50 4.89
CA ALA A 78 1.99 -2.67 4.72
C ALA A 78 0.88 -3.45 4.03
N THR A 79 -0.36 -3.27 4.49
CA THR A 79 -1.57 -3.78 3.84
C THR A 79 -2.41 -2.60 3.38
N VAL A 80 -2.92 -2.68 2.16
CA VAL A 80 -3.83 -1.72 1.52
C VAL A 80 -5.16 -2.39 1.25
#